data_AF-A0A535L8F9-F1
#
_entry.id   AF-A0A535L8F9-F1
#
_cell.length_a   1.000
_cell.length_b   1.000
_cell.length_c   1.000
_cell.angle_alpha   90.00
_cell.angle_beta   90.00
_cell.angle_gamma   90.00
#
_symmetry.space_group_name_H-M   'P 1'
#
loop_
_entity.id
_entity.type
_entity.pdbx_description
1 polymer ?
#
loop_
_entity_poly.entity_id
_entity_poly.type
_entity_poly.pdbx_seq_one_letter_code
_entity_poly.pdbx_strand_id
1 'polypeptide(L)'
;MTIDSGNQGGIVFRANSANNAFYLFYIDIVGRYSLDLYKNGSQATTLSSGYNAAIATGIKHSNQLAVVAYNSIFYLYANQQFITSLADSSLSAGKIGVAALDFKNPTEVEFTNAQVWNISSSSTLTPTATQPSAPTATQTPAATSTAPSAINNTP
;
A
#
# COMPACT_ATOMS: atom_id res chain seq x y z
N MET A 1 -15.18 -13.08 -6.66
CA MET A 1 -15.01 -14.26 -5.80
C MET A 1 -16.33 -14.50 -5.11
N THR A 2 -16.82 -15.74 -5.10
CA THR A 2 -18.09 -16.10 -4.46
C THR A 2 -17.86 -17.29 -3.56
N ILE A 3 -18.34 -17.25 -2.31
CA ILE A 3 -18.27 -18.39 -1.38
C ILE A 3 -19.60 -19.16 -1.51
N ASP A 4 -19.58 -20.33 -2.12
CA ASP A 4 -20.79 -21.13 -2.38
C ASP A 4 -21.21 -21.94 -1.16
N SER A 5 -20.22 -22.46 -0.43
CA SER A 5 -20.40 -23.14 0.83
C SER A 5 -19.21 -22.88 1.76
N GLY A 6 -19.42 -23.00 3.08
CA GLY A 6 -18.38 -22.78 4.08
C GLY A 6 -18.23 -21.32 4.49
N ASN A 7 -16.99 -20.89 4.75
CA ASN A 7 -16.78 -19.66 5.53
C ASN A 7 -15.87 -18.60 4.91
N GLN A 8 -14.79 -18.98 4.23
CA GLN A 8 -13.69 -18.05 3.95
C GLN A 8 -13.04 -18.26 2.57
N GLY A 9 -12.68 -17.15 1.93
CA GLY A 9 -11.98 -17.14 0.64
C GLY A 9 -11.08 -15.93 0.51
N GLY A 10 -9.99 -16.06 -0.26
CA GLY A 10 -8.97 -15.01 -0.33
C GLY A 10 -7.93 -15.13 -1.44
N ILE A 11 -6.98 -14.20 -1.38
CA ILE A 11 -5.85 -14.04 -2.29
C ILE A 11 -4.56 -14.38 -1.54
N VAL A 12 -3.75 -15.23 -2.15
CA VAL A 12 -2.38 -15.56 -1.71
C VAL A 12 -1.40 -14.74 -2.54
N PHE A 13 -0.43 -14.09 -1.90
CA PHE A 13 0.60 -13.32 -2.61
C PHE A 13 1.98 -13.45 -1.96
N ARG A 14 3.02 -13.20 -2.78
CA ARG A 14 4.44 -13.40 -2.43
C ARG A 14 4.72 -14.81 -1.89
N ALA A 15 4.05 -15.81 -2.45
CA ALA A 15 4.20 -17.18 -2.01
C ALA A 15 5.54 -17.78 -2.47
N ASN A 16 6.24 -18.41 -1.53
CA ASN A 16 7.51 -19.08 -1.72
C ASN A 16 7.42 -20.51 -1.16
N SER A 17 7.47 -21.49 -2.06
CA SER A 17 7.37 -22.92 -1.72
C SER A 17 8.62 -23.47 -1.04
N ALA A 18 9.79 -22.83 -1.17
CA ALA A 18 11.01 -23.31 -0.52
C ALA A 18 10.91 -23.22 1.02
N ASN A 19 10.24 -22.18 1.52
CA ASN A 19 10.13 -21.90 2.95
C ASN A 19 8.69 -22.02 3.47
N ASN A 20 7.77 -22.58 2.66
CA ASN A 20 6.34 -22.64 2.97
C ASN A 20 5.81 -21.30 3.51
N ALA A 21 6.13 -20.21 2.80
CA ALA A 21 5.87 -18.86 3.26
C ALA A 21 5.03 -18.07 2.26
N PHE A 22 4.02 -17.37 2.74
CA PHE A 22 3.13 -16.54 1.92
C PHE A 22 2.34 -15.57 2.78
N TYR A 23 1.84 -14.50 2.18
CA TYR A 23 0.75 -13.72 2.76
C TYR A 23 -0.58 -14.23 2.22
N LEU A 24 -1.60 -14.20 3.07
CA LEU A 24 -2.98 -14.52 2.72
C LEU A 24 -3.88 -13.38 3.18
N PHE A 25 -4.51 -12.70 2.23
CA PHE A 25 -5.61 -11.78 2.48
C PHE A 25 -6.92 -12.50 2.20
N TYR A 26 -7.77 -12.66 3.21
CA TYR A 26 -9.07 -13.32 3.06
C TYR A 26 -10.17 -12.55 3.76
N ILE A 27 -11.40 -12.84 3.32
CA ILE A 27 -12.62 -12.38 3.97
C ILE A 27 -13.46 -13.59 4.39
N ASP A 28 -14.39 -13.37 5.31
CA ASP A 28 -15.42 -14.34 5.64
C ASP A 28 -16.84 -13.85 5.35
N ILE A 29 -17.79 -14.78 5.41
CA ILE A 29 -19.21 -14.52 5.17
C ILE A 29 -19.88 -13.59 6.20
N VAL A 30 -19.19 -13.19 7.29
CA VAL A 30 -19.72 -12.23 8.28
C VAL A 30 -19.13 -10.83 8.11
N GLY A 31 -18.36 -10.60 7.04
CA GLY A 31 -17.81 -9.28 6.72
C GLY A 31 -16.51 -8.97 7.45
N ARG A 32 -15.84 -9.99 8.00
CA ARG A 32 -14.51 -9.86 8.58
C ARG A 32 -13.46 -10.04 7.48
N TYR A 33 -12.35 -9.33 7.62
CA TYR A 33 -11.14 -9.58 6.86
C TYR A 33 -9.99 -9.97 7.78
N SER A 34 -9.00 -10.67 7.22
CA SER A 34 -7.68 -10.82 7.83
C SER A 34 -6.58 -10.78 6.77
N LEU A 35 -5.44 -10.23 7.15
CA LEU A 35 -4.17 -10.43 6.47
C LEU A 35 -3.25 -11.21 7.39
N ASP A 36 -2.92 -12.42 6.97
CA ASP A 36 -2.10 -13.35 7.73
C ASP A 36 -0.78 -13.63 6.99
N LEU A 37 0.29 -13.82 7.76
CA LEU A 37 1.61 -14.24 7.30
C LEU A 37 1.88 -15.67 7.76
N TYR A 38 2.10 -16.56 6.79
CA TYR A 38 2.55 -17.94 7.02
C TYR A 38 4.04 -18.01 6.73
N LYS A 39 4.81 -18.67 7.60
CA LYS A 39 6.25 -18.92 7.41
C LYS A 39 6.65 -20.27 8.00
N ASN A 40 7.51 -21.00 7.30
CA ASN A 40 8.16 -22.21 7.78
C ASN A 40 7.18 -23.28 8.30
N GLY A 41 5.97 -23.37 7.73
CA GLY A 41 4.94 -24.30 8.17
C GLY A 41 4.43 -24.08 9.60
N SER A 42 4.69 -22.91 10.19
CA SER A 42 4.18 -22.52 11.51
C SER A 42 2.74 -21.98 11.43
N GLN A 43 2.12 -21.82 12.60
CA GLN A 43 0.85 -21.11 12.70
C GLN A 43 0.94 -19.70 12.10
N ALA A 44 -0.17 -19.26 11.53
CA ALA A 44 -0.26 -17.95 10.90
C ALA A 44 -0.06 -16.83 11.93
N THR A 45 0.66 -15.78 11.54
CA THR A 45 0.69 -14.51 12.28
C THR A 45 -0.27 -13.54 11.64
N THR A 46 -1.34 -13.15 12.34
CA THR A 46 -2.27 -12.11 11.86
C THR A 46 -1.62 -10.74 11.96
N LEU A 47 -1.43 -10.10 10.80
CA LEU A 47 -0.85 -8.75 10.69
C LEU A 47 -1.92 -7.66 10.83
N SER A 48 -3.12 -7.92 10.33
CA SER A 48 -4.28 -7.04 10.50
C SER A 48 -5.56 -7.84 10.34
N SER A 49 -6.57 -7.54 11.15
CA SER A 49 -7.91 -8.09 11.01
C SER A 49 -8.94 -7.09 11.51
N GLY A 50 -10.18 -7.26 11.07
CA GLY A 50 -11.29 -6.39 11.47
C GLY A 50 -12.55 -6.66 10.66
N TYR A 51 -13.60 -5.92 10.95
CA TYR A 51 -14.83 -5.91 10.17
C TYR A 51 -14.85 -4.69 9.24
N ASN A 52 -15.43 -4.85 8.04
CA ASN A 52 -15.60 -3.72 7.14
C ASN A 52 -16.90 -3.86 6.32
N ALA A 53 -17.70 -2.79 6.27
CA ALA A 53 -18.99 -2.76 5.57
C ALA A 53 -18.85 -2.88 4.04
N ALA A 54 -17.65 -2.67 3.49
CA ALA A 54 -17.34 -2.92 2.08
C ALA A 54 -17.50 -4.40 1.69
N ILE A 55 -17.41 -5.31 2.65
CA ILE A 55 -17.45 -6.75 2.39
C ILE A 55 -18.90 -7.21 2.38
N ALA A 56 -19.35 -7.76 1.26
CA ALA A 56 -20.67 -8.37 1.14
C ALA A 56 -20.72 -9.64 1.98
N THR A 57 -21.65 -9.68 2.93
CA THR A 57 -21.86 -10.78 3.87
C THR A 57 -22.78 -11.84 3.30
N GLY A 58 -22.67 -13.08 3.80
CA GLY A 58 -23.48 -14.22 3.40
C GLY A 58 -22.82 -15.09 2.33
N ILE A 59 -23.31 -16.31 2.19
CA ILE A 59 -22.94 -17.22 1.09
C ILE A 59 -23.56 -16.74 -0.22
N LYS A 60 -22.96 -17.12 -1.35
CA LYS A 60 -23.39 -16.76 -2.71
C LYS A 60 -23.40 -15.27 -3.03
N HIS A 61 -22.84 -14.44 -2.15
CA HIS A 61 -22.56 -13.04 -2.43
C HIS A 61 -21.17 -12.90 -3.05
N SER A 62 -21.10 -12.16 -4.15
CA SER A 62 -19.84 -11.88 -4.84
C SER A 62 -19.09 -10.75 -4.14
N ASN A 63 -17.80 -10.97 -3.93
CA ASN A 63 -16.85 -9.98 -3.46
C ASN A 63 -15.70 -9.84 -4.48
N GLN A 64 -15.35 -8.60 -4.82
CA GLN A 64 -14.13 -8.28 -5.56
C GLN A 64 -13.03 -7.93 -4.56
N LEU A 65 -11.99 -8.74 -4.50
CA LEU A 65 -10.84 -8.48 -3.62
C LEU A 65 -9.67 -7.93 -4.43
N ALA A 66 -8.91 -7.02 -3.83
CA ALA A 66 -7.66 -6.55 -4.41
C ALA A 66 -6.61 -6.29 -3.31
N VAL A 67 -5.35 -6.54 -3.67
CA VAL A 67 -4.18 -6.23 -2.86
C VAL A 67 -3.22 -5.42 -3.73
N VAL A 68 -2.85 -4.23 -3.26
CA VAL A 68 -1.73 -3.46 -3.83
C VAL A 68 -0.52 -3.68 -2.94
N ALA A 69 0.46 -4.44 -3.44
CA ALA A 69 1.69 -4.73 -2.70
C ALA A 69 2.86 -3.91 -3.26
N TYR A 70 3.07 -2.72 -2.70
CA TYR A 70 4.11 -1.79 -3.14
C TYR A 70 5.24 -1.73 -2.11
N ASN A 71 6.44 -2.22 -2.47
CA ASN A 71 7.56 -2.41 -1.55
C ASN A 71 7.16 -3.23 -0.31
N SER A 72 7.19 -2.65 0.88
CA SER A 72 6.77 -3.30 2.13
C SER A 72 5.39 -2.84 2.60
N ILE A 73 4.65 -2.06 1.80
CA ILE A 73 3.32 -1.57 2.16
C ILE A 73 2.26 -2.34 1.37
N PHE A 74 1.25 -2.80 2.09
CA PHE A 74 0.07 -3.45 1.54
C PHE A 74 -1.14 -2.56 1.71
N TYR A 75 -1.93 -2.44 0.65
CA TYR A 75 -3.24 -1.80 0.68
C TYR A 75 -4.29 -2.85 0.30
N LEU A 76 -5.29 -3.02 1.15
CA LEU A 76 -6.32 -4.04 1.03
C LEU A 76 -7.64 -3.39 0.63
N TYR A 77 -8.33 -4.02 -0.31
CA TYR A 77 -9.60 -3.54 -0.84
C TYR A 77 -10.60 -4.69 -0.94
N ALA A 78 -11.87 -4.38 -0.69
CA ALA A 78 -13.00 -5.20 -1.07
C ALA A 78 -14.04 -4.33 -1.78
N ASN A 79 -14.65 -4.87 -2.84
CA ASN A 79 -15.71 -4.22 -3.61
C ASN A 79 -15.36 -2.78 -4.01
N GLN A 80 -14.12 -2.58 -4.47
CA GLN A 80 -13.55 -1.29 -4.90
C GLN A 80 -13.43 -0.24 -3.77
N GLN A 81 -13.62 -0.63 -2.52
CA GLN A 81 -13.47 0.24 -1.35
C GLN A 81 -12.22 -0.14 -0.56
N PHE A 82 -11.52 0.89 -0.08
CA PHE A 82 -10.35 0.73 0.79
C PHE A 82 -10.77 0.15 2.15
N ILE A 83 -10.07 -0.89 2.60
CA ILE A 83 -10.25 -1.49 3.92
C ILE A 83 -9.21 -0.94 4.89
N THR A 84 -7.93 -1.17 4.58
CA THR A 84 -6.80 -0.82 5.45
C THR A 84 -5.47 -0.85 4.70
N SER A 85 -4.43 -0.30 5.32
CA SER A 85 -3.05 -0.45 4.89
C SER A 85 -2.13 -0.78 6.06
N LEU A 86 -1.06 -1.51 5.78
CA LEU A 86 -0.04 -1.86 6.78
C LEU A 86 1.31 -2.10 6.12
N ALA A 87 2.37 -2.08 6.92
CA ALA A 87 3.72 -2.36 6.47
C ALA A 87 4.22 -3.71 7.01
N ASP A 88 4.73 -4.56 6.14
CA ASP A 88 5.49 -5.76 6.49
C ASP A 88 6.51 -6.08 5.36
N SER A 89 7.74 -6.38 5.77
CA SER A 89 8.86 -6.64 4.86
C SER A 89 9.35 -8.09 4.90
N SER A 90 8.56 -9.00 5.46
CA SER A 90 8.96 -10.40 5.66
C SER A 90 9.18 -11.16 4.35
N LEU A 91 8.38 -10.87 3.32
CA LEU A 91 8.51 -11.43 1.97
C LEU A 91 8.43 -10.30 0.95
N SER A 92 9.32 -10.30 -0.04
CA SER A 92 9.42 -9.24 -1.05
C SER A 92 8.82 -9.62 -2.40
N ALA A 93 8.83 -10.90 -2.75
CA ALA A 93 8.36 -11.43 -4.03
C ALA A 93 7.93 -12.88 -3.90
N GLY A 94 7.19 -13.38 -4.88
CA GLY A 94 6.77 -14.78 -4.96
C GLY A 94 5.58 -14.97 -5.88
N LYS A 95 5.02 -16.17 -5.86
CA LYS A 95 3.85 -16.55 -6.65
C LYS A 95 2.58 -15.89 -6.10
N ILE A 96 1.56 -15.84 -6.94
CA ILE A 96 0.22 -15.35 -6.62
C ILE A 96 -0.76 -16.50 -6.83
N GLY A 97 -1.79 -16.55 -6.00
CA GLY A 97 -2.85 -17.53 -6.10
C GLY A 97 -4.10 -17.10 -5.33
N VAL A 98 -5.03 -18.04 -5.21
CA VAL A 98 -6.28 -17.88 -4.47
C VAL A 98 -6.47 -19.04 -3.51
N ALA A 99 -7.25 -18.86 -2.47
CA ALA A 99 -7.45 -19.86 -1.44
C ALA A 99 -8.91 -19.92 -0.97
N ALA A 100 -9.41 -21.14 -0.77
CA ALA A 100 -10.59 -21.44 0.05
C ALA A 100 -10.09 -21.95 1.41
N LEU A 101 -10.69 -21.47 2.51
CA LEU A 101 -10.28 -21.85 3.86
C LEU A 101 -11.42 -22.51 4.60
N ASP A 102 -11.18 -23.74 5.06
CA ASP A 102 -12.06 -24.51 5.92
C ASP A 102 -11.73 -24.26 7.39
N PHE A 103 -12.58 -23.51 8.09
CA PHE A 103 -12.40 -23.36 9.54
C PHE A 103 -13.04 -24.51 10.33
N LYS A 104 -14.32 -24.78 10.04
CA LYS A 104 -15.09 -25.90 10.64
C LYS A 104 -15.89 -26.70 9.64
N ASN A 105 -16.17 -26.12 8.48
CA ASN A 105 -17.00 -26.72 7.45
C ASN A 105 -16.21 -26.75 6.13
N PRO A 106 -16.41 -27.79 5.30
CA PRO A 106 -15.95 -27.77 3.92
C PRO A 106 -16.33 -26.45 3.27
N THR A 107 -15.36 -25.84 2.59
CA THR A 107 -15.53 -24.52 2.00
C THR A 107 -15.25 -24.60 0.50
N GLU A 108 -16.19 -24.08 -0.28
CA GLU A 108 -16.13 -24.01 -1.74
C GLU A 108 -16.22 -22.55 -2.16
N VAL A 109 -15.27 -22.12 -3.00
CA VAL A 109 -15.14 -20.73 -3.42
C VAL A 109 -14.84 -20.67 -4.91
N GLU A 110 -15.67 -19.94 -5.63
CA GLU A 110 -15.48 -19.63 -7.04
C GLU A 110 -14.68 -18.34 -7.24
N PHE A 111 -13.68 -18.40 -8.11
CA PHE A 111 -12.86 -17.27 -8.51
C PHE A 111 -13.01 -16.99 -10.00
N THR A 112 -13.22 -15.74 -10.35
CA THR A 112 -13.35 -15.26 -11.73
C THR A 112 -12.70 -13.89 -11.86
N ASN A 113 -12.31 -13.52 -13.08
CA ASN A 113 -11.66 -12.25 -13.41
C ASN A 113 -10.38 -11.98 -12.61
N ALA A 114 -9.55 -13.01 -12.39
CA ALA A 114 -8.26 -12.85 -11.73
C ALA A 114 -7.28 -12.09 -12.63
N GLN A 115 -6.78 -10.95 -12.16
CA GLN A 115 -5.90 -10.07 -12.90
C GLN A 115 -4.70 -9.67 -12.02
N VAL A 116 -3.54 -9.50 -12.65
CA VAL A 116 -2.30 -9.12 -11.98
C VAL A 116 -1.60 -8.05 -12.82
N TRP A 117 -1.14 -7.00 -12.16
CA TRP A 117 -0.34 -5.94 -12.75
C TRP A 117 0.97 -5.77 -12.00
N ASN A 118 2.04 -5.47 -12.73
CA ASN A 118 3.30 -5.08 -12.11
C ASN A 118 3.27 -3.57 -11.83
N ILE A 119 3.60 -3.18 -10.60
CA ILE A 119 3.67 -1.76 -10.22
C ILE A 119 5.04 -1.25 -10.67
N SER A 120 5.12 -0.85 -11.94
CA SER A 120 6.29 -0.14 -12.45
C SER A 120 6.43 1.17 -11.70
N SER A 121 7.56 1.38 -11.04
CA SER A 121 7.95 2.71 -10.61
C SER A 121 8.34 3.47 -11.88
N SER A 122 7.47 4.31 -12.42
CA SER A 122 7.92 5.30 -13.40
C SER A 122 8.81 6.30 -12.66
N SER A 123 10.12 6.21 -12.91
CA SER A 123 11.09 7.14 -12.36
C SER A 123 10.93 8.53 -12.96
N THR A 124 10.88 9.53 -12.07
CA THR A 124 11.32 10.92 -12.22
C THR A 124 10.85 11.68 -13.46
N LEU A 125 9.82 12.51 -13.28
CA LEU A 125 9.79 13.78 -14.00
C LEU A 125 10.96 14.60 -13.46
N THR A 126 12.04 14.75 -14.22
CA THR A 126 12.97 15.87 -14.03
C THR A 126 12.22 17.10 -14.50
N PRO A 127 11.76 18.03 -13.63
CA PRO A 127 11.38 19.33 -14.13
C PRO A 127 12.64 19.94 -14.72
N THR A 128 12.65 20.13 -16.04
CA THR A 128 13.61 21.03 -16.68
C THR A 128 13.38 22.40 -16.04
N ALA A 129 14.25 22.80 -15.12
CA ALA A 129 14.29 24.17 -14.67
C ALA A 129 14.59 25.03 -15.91
N THR A 130 13.59 25.74 -16.42
CA THR A 130 13.85 26.83 -17.35
C THR A 130 14.55 27.90 -16.53
N GLN A 131 15.88 27.91 -16.57
CA GLN A 131 16.71 28.90 -15.91
C GLN A 131 16.23 30.29 -16.35
N PRO A 132 15.77 31.16 -15.44
CA PRO A 132 15.51 32.55 -15.77
C PRO A 132 16.82 33.18 -16.24
N SER A 133 16.79 33.81 -17.40
CA SER A 133 17.92 34.60 -17.91
C SER A 133 18.36 35.59 -16.83
N ALA A 134 19.65 35.62 -16.53
CA ALA A 134 20.22 36.48 -15.49
C ALA A 134 19.81 37.95 -15.70
N PRO A 135 19.48 38.71 -14.64
CA PRO A 135 19.19 40.12 -14.78
C PRO A 135 20.47 40.88 -15.17
N THR A 136 20.39 41.69 -16.21
CA THR A 136 21.44 42.67 -16.56
C THR A 136 21.58 43.67 -15.40
N ALA A 137 22.75 43.72 -14.78
CA ALA A 137 23.05 44.71 -13.75
C ALA A 137 22.99 46.12 -14.35
N THR A 138 22.07 46.96 -13.84
CA THR A 138 22.04 48.40 -14.12
C THR A 138 22.94 49.10 -13.12
N GLN A 139 23.94 49.84 -13.60
CA GLN A 139 24.88 50.57 -12.76
C GLN A 139 24.15 51.67 -11.96
N THR A 140 24.34 51.68 -10.65
CA THR A 140 23.87 52.71 -9.71
C THR A 140 24.73 53.97 -9.85
N PRO A 141 24.14 55.18 -10.03
CA PRO A 141 24.89 56.43 -9.97
C PRO A 141 25.40 56.72 -8.55
N ALA A 142 26.62 57.27 -8.50
CA ALA A 142 27.38 57.60 -7.30
C ALA A 142 26.63 58.52 -6.32
N ALA A 143 26.65 58.18 -5.03
CA ALA A 143 26.29 59.09 -3.95
C ALA A 143 27.56 59.77 -3.41
N THR A 144 27.59 61.10 -3.53
CA THR A 144 28.62 61.98 -2.98
C THR A 144 28.54 62.00 -1.46
N SER A 145 29.69 61.77 -0.82
CA SER A 145 29.94 61.81 0.62
C SER A 145 29.58 63.16 1.26
N THR A 146 28.82 63.12 2.35
CA THR A 146 28.86 64.15 3.41
C THR A 146 28.87 63.46 4.77
N ALA A 147 30.02 63.54 5.45
CA ALA A 147 30.24 63.07 6.81
C ALA A 147 29.58 63.98 7.86
N PRO A 148 29.24 63.42 9.05
CA PRO A 148 29.31 64.19 10.28
C PRO A 148 30.28 63.58 11.30
N SER A 149 30.86 64.50 12.06
CA SER A 149 32.02 64.39 12.95
C SER A 149 31.87 63.43 14.13
N ALA A 150 33.02 62.91 14.55
CA ALA A 150 33.21 62.02 15.67
C ALA A 150 33.21 62.75 17.04
N ILE A 151 32.63 62.07 18.04
CA ILE A 151 33.12 61.84 19.41
C ILE A 151 33.20 63.05 20.39
N ASN A 152 32.30 63.03 21.37
CA ASN A 152 32.53 62.91 22.83
C ASN A 152 33.59 63.81 23.52
N ASN A 153 33.20 64.72 24.41
CA ASN A 153 33.18 64.52 25.89
C ASN A 153 32.95 65.83 26.68
N THR A 154 32.34 65.61 27.86
CA THR A 154 32.11 66.41 29.08
C THR A 154 33.37 67.01 29.75
N PRO A 155 33.22 67.85 30.82
CA PRO A 155 33.86 69.17 31.00
C PRO A 155 35.32 69.19 31.45
#